data_AF-A0A846NKJ4-F1
#
_entry.id   AF-A0A846NKJ4-F1
#
_cell.length_a   1.000
_cell.length_b   1.000
_cell.length_c   1.000
_cell.angle_alpha   90.00
_cell.angle_beta   90.00
_cell.angle_gamma   90.00
#
_symmetry.space_group_name_H-M   'P 1'
#
loop_
_entity.id
_entity.type
_entity.pdbx_description
1 polymer ?
#
loop_
_entity_poly.entity_id
_entity_poly.type
_entity_poly.pdbx_seq_one_letter_code
_entity_poly.pdbx_strand_id
1 'polypeptide(L)'
;MIKETVAIWILTLFSGTYFFSRRKRRLNDFWIFWVLILFLILPIPVFLFRHYPHYWIQILPFLSILAAAGLSKILEVQKIKLELLKIILLALVLFNIILTSQNFIERTKNKGISVYKEQKKIVEEIKNLVPKEEKILTENQFVAFYFLSNREPLTKFLYLTEINEKEDAIKTTKKEIIKNKPYILWPLDPSQAYSKDIQTYIFENYRVKKIFFENHLVIYEPKDNLD
;
A
#
# COMPACT_ATOMS: atom_id res chain seq x y z
N MET A 1 2.88 13.81 8.86
CA MET A 1 2.69 12.59 9.68
C MET A 1 3.13 12.71 11.14
N ILE A 2 4.42 12.96 11.48
CA ILE A 2 4.84 13.03 12.90
C ILE A 2 4.05 14.09 13.68
N LYS A 3 3.89 15.30 13.12
CA LYS A 3 3.14 16.39 13.77
C LYS A 3 1.64 16.09 13.97
N GLU A 4 1.04 15.24 13.13
CA GLU A 4 -0.40 14.92 13.17
C GLU A 4 -0.72 13.80 14.17
N THR A 5 0.28 13.00 14.56
CA THR A 5 0.11 11.85 15.46
C THR A 5 0.49 12.16 16.91
N VAL A 6 1.18 13.27 17.18
CA VAL A 6 1.61 13.70 18.52
C VAL A 6 0.44 13.81 19.51
N ALA A 7 -0.72 14.32 19.09
CA ALA A 7 -1.89 14.44 19.96
C ALA A 7 -2.42 13.06 20.44
N ILE A 8 -2.37 12.05 19.56
CA ILE A 8 -2.80 10.68 19.87
C ILE A 8 -1.83 10.03 20.87
N TRP A 9 -0.53 10.24 20.68
CA TRP A 9 0.50 9.74 21.61
C TRP A 9 0.41 10.40 22.98
N ILE A 10 0.18 11.71 23.04
CA ILE A 10 -0.04 12.44 24.29
C ILE A 10 -1.27 11.87 25.03
N LEU A 11 -2.40 11.70 24.35
CA LEU A 11 -3.61 11.12 24.95
C LEU A 11 -3.41 9.68 25.45
N THR A 12 -2.59 8.90 24.76
CA THR A 12 -2.24 7.52 25.15
C THR A 12 -1.31 7.48 26.37
N LEU A 13 -0.37 8.41 26.48
CA LEU A 13 0.50 8.56 27.66
C LEU A 13 -0.29 9.03 28.89
N PHE A 14 -1.26 9.93 28.70
CA PHE A 14 -2.16 10.38 29.78
C PHE A 14 -3.10 9.27 30.26
N SER A 15 -3.58 8.38 29.38
CA SER A 15 -4.39 7.24 29.81
C SER A 15 -3.56 6.21 30.61
N GLY A 16 -2.27 6.09 30.30
CA GLY A 16 -1.36 5.18 31.00
C GLY A 16 -0.93 5.63 32.39
N THR A 17 -0.49 6.87 32.54
CA THR A 17 -0.10 7.44 33.85
C THR A 17 -1.26 7.44 34.85
N TYR A 18 -2.50 7.57 34.37
CA TYR A 18 -3.69 7.54 35.20
C TYR A 18 -4.07 6.13 35.69
N PHE A 19 -3.82 5.08 34.88
CA PHE A 19 -4.10 3.68 35.26
C PHE A 19 -3.34 3.26 36.53
N PHE A 20 -2.17 3.83 36.75
CA PHE A 20 -1.33 3.62 37.94
C PHE A 20 -1.73 4.44 39.17
N SER A 21 -2.51 5.52 39.01
CA SER A 21 -2.76 6.47 40.12
C SER A 21 -3.77 5.99 41.16
N ARG A 22 -4.53 4.90 40.91
CA ARG A 22 -5.51 4.37 41.87
C ARG A 22 -5.15 2.96 42.35
N ARG A 23 -4.59 2.92 43.57
CA ARG A 23 -4.12 1.75 44.34
C ARG A 23 -5.18 0.69 44.69
N LYS A 24 -6.43 0.81 44.24
CA LYS A 24 -7.53 -0.13 44.47
C LYS A 24 -8.25 -0.43 43.15
N ARG A 25 -7.75 -1.40 42.38
CA ARG A 25 -8.47 -1.97 41.22
C ARG A 25 -8.49 -3.48 41.29
N ARG A 26 -9.55 -4.07 40.73
CA ARG A 26 -9.67 -5.52 40.51
C ARG A 26 -8.56 -5.93 39.55
N LEU A 27 -7.91 -7.08 39.80
CA LEU A 27 -6.81 -7.62 39.00
C LEU A 27 -7.10 -7.61 37.48
N ASN A 28 -8.35 -7.82 37.07
CA ASN A 28 -8.74 -7.86 35.65
C ASN A 28 -8.54 -6.53 34.91
N ASP A 29 -8.78 -5.38 35.55
CA ASP A 29 -8.63 -4.07 34.90
C ASP A 29 -7.15 -3.79 34.58
N PHE A 30 -6.27 -4.19 35.50
CA PHE A 30 -4.81 -4.07 35.34
C PHE A 30 -4.30 -4.86 34.14
N TRP A 31 -4.76 -6.11 33.98
CA TRP A 31 -4.38 -6.95 32.84
C TRP A 31 -4.89 -6.40 31.51
N ILE A 32 -6.14 -5.94 31.45
CA ILE A 32 -6.72 -5.37 30.22
C ILE A 32 -5.90 -4.16 29.75
N PHE A 33 -5.48 -3.28 30.66
CA PHE A 33 -4.64 -2.13 30.32
C PHE A 33 -3.28 -2.53 29.75
N TRP A 34 -2.58 -3.46 30.38
CA TRP A 34 -1.28 -3.91 29.90
C TRP A 34 -1.37 -4.64 28.57
N VAL A 35 -2.43 -5.41 28.35
CA VAL A 35 -2.70 -6.02 27.04
C VAL A 35 -2.89 -4.94 25.97
N LEU A 36 -3.67 -3.90 26.25
CA LEU A 36 -3.86 -2.79 25.30
C LEU A 36 -2.55 -2.02 25.02
N ILE A 37 -1.71 -1.79 26.04
CA ILE A 37 -0.38 -1.17 25.87
C ILE A 37 0.55 -2.08 25.07
N LEU A 38 0.54 -3.38 25.33
CA LEU A 38 1.33 -4.36 24.57
C LEU A 38 0.95 -4.33 23.09
N PHE A 39 -0.35 -4.36 22.76
CA PHE A 39 -0.84 -4.26 21.37
C PHE A 39 -0.48 -2.93 20.70
N LEU A 40 -0.30 -1.86 21.48
CA LEU A 40 0.10 -0.54 21.00
C LEU A 40 1.60 -0.45 20.70
N ILE A 41 2.42 -1.16 21.49
CA ILE A 41 3.88 -1.18 21.38
C ILE A 41 4.36 -2.23 20.38
N LEU A 42 3.66 -3.37 20.27
CA LEU A 42 4.05 -4.49 19.39
C LEU A 42 4.40 -4.10 17.95
N PRO A 43 3.68 -3.16 17.29
CA PRO A 43 3.98 -2.75 15.93
C PRO A 43 4.97 -1.58 15.83
N ILE A 44 5.44 -0.99 16.94
CA ILE A 44 6.45 0.08 16.93
C ILE A 44 7.75 -0.35 16.23
N PRO A 45 8.32 -1.54 16.49
CA PRO A 45 9.48 -2.03 15.73
C PRO A 45 9.21 -2.04 14.22
N VAL A 46 8.03 -2.53 13.79
CA VAL A 46 7.65 -2.55 12.37
C VAL A 46 7.57 -1.14 11.80
N PHE A 47 7.03 -0.17 12.55
CA PHE A 47 6.99 1.22 12.12
C PHE A 47 8.37 1.86 11.98
N LEU A 48 9.32 1.55 12.86
CA LEU A 48 10.69 2.09 12.79
C LEU A 48 11.46 1.62 11.56
N PHE A 49 11.15 0.43 11.04
CA PHE A 49 11.79 -0.11 9.83
C PHE A 49 10.98 0.12 8.55
N ARG A 50 9.64 0.26 8.64
CA ARG A 50 8.75 0.46 7.49
C ARG A 50 7.64 1.46 7.82
N HIS A 51 7.83 2.72 7.43
CA HIS A 51 6.87 3.80 7.63
C HIS A 51 5.78 3.86 6.54
N TYR A 52 5.01 2.78 6.37
CA TYR A 52 3.84 2.84 5.47
C TYR A 52 2.56 3.21 6.24
N PRO A 53 1.78 4.20 5.76
CA PRO A 53 0.54 4.63 6.42
C PRO A 53 -0.47 3.51 6.69
N HIS A 54 -0.50 2.47 5.86
CA HIS A 54 -1.46 1.37 6.00
C HIS A 54 -1.22 0.49 7.23
N TYR A 55 -0.01 0.45 7.78
CA TYR A 55 0.26 -0.29 9.01
C TYR A 55 -0.40 0.34 10.25
N TRP A 56 -0.69 1.65 10.21
CA TRP A 56 -1.39 2.34 11.30
C TRP A 56 -2.81 1.83 11.51
N ILE A 57 -3.45 1.32 10.45
CA ILE A 57 -4.81 0.79 10.50
C ILE A 57 -4.93 -0.33 11.54
N GLN A 58 -3.87 -1.10 11.76
CA GLN A 58 -3.86 -2.22 12.71
C GLN A 58 -3.92 -1.77 14.17
N ILE A 59 -3.39 -0.59 14.51
CA ILE A 59 -3.39 -0.07 15.89
C ILE A 59 -4.53 0.88 16.22
N LEU A 60 -5.19 1.45 15.20
CA LEU A 60 -6.29 2.40 15.38
C LEU A 60 -7.41 1.89 16.30
N PRO A 61 -7.86 0.62 16.24
CA PRO A 61 -8.90 0.13 17.15
C PRO A 61 -8.48 0.18 18.63
N PHE A 62 -7.24 -0.22 18.94
CA PHE A 62 -6.73 -0.24 20.31
C PHE A 62 -6.52 1.16 20.86
N LEU A 63 -5.97 2.06 20.03
CA LEU A 63 -5.88 3.48 20.34
C LEU A 63 -7.25 4.10 20.62
N SER A 64 -8.26 3.73 19.84
CA SER A 64 -9.62 4.22 20.02
C SER A 64 -10.23 3.77 21.35
N ILE A 65 -10.00 2.52 21.75
CA ILE A 65 -10.45 1.98 23.05
C ILE A 65 -9.76 2.71 24.21
N LEU A 66 -8.44 2.88 24.15
CA LEU A 66 -7.69 3.59 25.19
C LEU A 66 -8.09 5.06 25.30
N ALA A 67 -8.27 5.74 24.17
CA ALA A 67 -8.76 7.11 24.13
C ALA A 67 -10.16 7.23 24.73
N ALA A 68 -11.08 6.32 24.38
CA ALA A 68 -12.43 6.28 24.95
C ALA A 68 -12.41 6.04 26.46
N ALA A 69 -11.62 5.08 26.94
CA ALA A 69 -11.47 4.78 28.36
C ALA A 69 -10.90 5.97 29.16
N GLY A 70 -9.88 6.65 28.61
CA GLY A 70 -9.34 7.87 29.20
C GLY A 70 -10.36 9.00 29.26
N LEU A 71 -11.08 9.22 28.16
CA LEU A 71 -12.06 10.30 28.03
C LEU A 71 -13.27 10.10 28.94
N SER A 72 -13.85 8.90 29.01
CA SER A 72 -14.98 8.61 29.92
C SER A 72 -14.66 8.96 31.37
N LYS A 73 -13.39 8.81 31.78
CA LYS A 73 -12.96 9.08 33.14
C LYS A 73 -12.70 10.56 33.43
N ILE A 74 -12.17 11.31 32.46
CA ILE A 74 -12.05 12.77 32.57
C ILE A 74 -13.43 13.40 32.78
N LEU A 75 -14.44 12.91 32.07
CA LEU A 75 -15.81 13.42 32.15
C LEU A 75 -16.48 13.11 33.49
N GLU A 76 -16.21 11.94 34.06
CA GLU A 76 -16.68 11.58 35.40
C GLU A 76 -16.10 12.53 36.47
N VAL A 77 -14.81 12.87 36.37
CA VAL A 77 -14.14 13.80 37.30
C VAL A 77 -14.69 15.22 37.16
N GLN A 78 -14.89 15.69 35.92
CA GLN A 78 -15.34 17.06 35.64
C GLN A 78 -16.87 17.24 35.72
N LYS A 79 -17.64 16.18 36.02
CA LYS A 79 -19.12 16.17 36.05
C LYS A 79 -19.75 16.73 34.76
N ILE A 80 -19.06 16.61 33.63
CA ILE A 80 -19.58 17.06 32.34
C ILE A 80 -20.70 16.12 31.90
N LYS A 81 -21.77 16.67 31.32
CA LYS A 81 -22.85 15.86 30.73
C LYS A 81 -22.28 15.02 29.57
N LEU A 82 -22.11 13.72 29.85
CA LEU A 82 -21.56 12.73 28.91
C LEU A 82 -22.25 12.75 27.54
N GLU A 83 -23.56 13.01 27.52
CA GLU A 83 -24.37 13.06 26.29
C GLU A 83 -24.00 14.21 25.35
N LEU A 84 -23.71 15.40 25.87
CA LEU A 84 -23.31 16.54 25.03
C LEU A 84 -21.96 16.28 24.36
N LEU A 85 -21.01 15.69 25.09
CA LEU A 85 -19.72 15.34 24.49
C LEU A 85 -19.85 14.24 23.44
N LYS A 86 -20.64 13.19 23.69
CA LYS A 86 -20.90 12.14 22.70
C LYS A 86 -21.42 12.74 21.39
N ILE A 87 -22.36 13.69 21.47
CA ILE A 87 -22.91 14.40 20.31
C ILE A 87 -21.81 15.20 19.59
N ILE A 88 -20.98 15.95 20.33
CA ILE A 88 -19.87 16.73 19.75
C ILE A 88 -18.84 15.82 19.06
N LEU A 89 -18.44 14.72 19.71
CA LEU A 89 -17.48 13.76 19.14
C LEU A 89 -18.03 13.09 17.89
N LEU A 90 -19.30 12.65 17.93
CA LEU A 90 -19.96 12.08 16.76
C LEU A 90 -20.03 13.09 15.62
N ALA A 91 -20.38 14.34 15.91
CA ALA A 91 -20.40 15.41 14.92
C ALA A 91 -19.00 15.64 14.31
N LEU A 92 -17.93 15.64 15.12
CA LEU A 92 -16.55 15.77 14.64
C LEU A 92 -16.12 14.57 13.78
N VAL A 93 -16.51 13.35 14.13
CA VAL A 93 -16.23 12.14 13.33
C VAL A 93 -16.94 12.23 11.99
N LEU A 94 -18.25 12.52 11.99
CA LEU A 94 -19.03 12.68 10.76
C LEU A 94 -18.49 13.82 9.90
N PHE A 95 -18.12 14.94 10.49
CA PHE A 95 -17.51 16.06 9.78
C PHE A 95 -16.18 15.66 9.13
N ASN A 96 -15.31 14.93 9.84
CA ASN A 96 -14.06 14.41 9.26
C ASN A 96 -14.32 13.41 8.13
N ILE A 97 -15.32 12.54 8.25
CA ILE A 97 -15.70 11.61 7.18
C ILE A 97 -16.15 12.39 5.94
N ILE A 98 -16.99 13.43 6.10
CA ILE A 98 -17.45 14.29 5.01
C ILE A 98 -16.26 14.97 4.32
N LEU A 99 -15.40 15.65 5.10
CA LEU A 99 -14.21 16.32 4.55
C LEU A 99 -13.27 15.35 3.82
N THR A 100 -13.00 14.18 4.42
CA THR A 100 -12.12 13.17 3.82
C THR A 100 -12.74 12.60 2.55
N SER A 101 -14.05 12.36 2.53
CA SER A 101 -14.77 11.86 1.36
C SER A 101 -14.79 12.90 0.23
N GLN A 102 -15.02 14.17 0.53
CA GLN A 102 -14.95 15.26 -0.45
C GLN A 102 -13.55 15.37 -1.05
N ASN A 103 -12.51 15.39 -0.20
CA ASN A 103 -11.11 15.41 -0.64
C ASN A 103 -10.77 14.18 -1.50
N PHE A 104 -11.26 12.99 -1.12
CA PHE A 104 -11.07 11.77 -1.88
C PHE A 104 -11.77 11.85 -3.25
N ILE A 105 -13.03 12.28 -3.29
CA ILE A 105 -13.80 12.45 -4.52
C ILE A 105 -13.12 13.46 -5.45
N GLU A 106 -12.68 14.61 -4.93
CA GLU A 106 -12.00 15.63 -5.74
C GLU A 106 -10.70 15.10 -6.34
N ARG A 107 -9.88 14.43 -5.52
CA ARG A 107 -8.63 13.80 -5.96
C ARG A 107 -8.87 12.71 -7.00
N THR A 108 -9.88 11.87 -6.81
CA THR A 108 -10.18 10.75 -7.72
C THR A 108 -10.90 11.19 -8.98
N LYS A 109 -11.77 12.20 -8.93
CA LYS A 109 -12.48 12.72 -10.10
C LYS A 109 -11.51 13.34 -11.11
N ASN A 110 -10.50 14.07 -10.65
CA ASN A 110 -9.57 14.74 -11.56
C ASN A 110 -8.37 13.84 -11.95
N LYS A 111 -7.73 13.16 -10.98
CA LYS A 111 -6.55 12.31 -11.27
C LYS A 111 -6.91 10.89 -11.66
N GLY A 112 -7.96 10.31 -11.08
CA GLY A 112 -8.36 8.93 -11.36
C GLY A 112 -8.90 8.77 -12.78
N ILE A 113 -9.65 9.76 -13.28
CA ILE A 113 -10.17 9.73 -14.66
C ILE A 113 -9.03 9.87 -15.69
N SER A 114 -8.02 10.72 -15.47
CA SER A 114 -6.89 10.86 -16.40
C SER A 114 -6.04 9.61 -16.43
N VAL A 115 -5.64 9.09 -15.26
CA VAL A 115 -4.84 7.87 -15.14
C VAL A 115 -5.57 6.67 -15.73
N TYR A 116 -6.87 6.52 -15.47
CA TYR A 116 -7.65 5.44 -16.06
C TYR A 116 -7.78 5.56 -17.59
N LYS A 117 -8.00 6.77 -18.11
CA LYS A 117 -8.04 7.01 -19.56
C LYS A 117 -6.72 6.68 -20.22
N GLU A 118 -5.59 7.06 -19.62
CA GLU A 118 -4.25 6.73 -20.10
C GLU A 118 -3.99 5.22 -20.04
N GLN A 119 -4.26 4.57 -18.90
CA GLN A 119 -4.13 3.12 -18.78
C GLN A 119 -4.98 2.39 -19.81
N LYS A 120 -6.22 2.84 -20.06
CA LYS A 120 -7.08 2.27 -21.10
C LYS A 120 -6.45 2.42 -22.49
N LYS A 121 -5.86 3.57 -22.82
CA LYS A 121 -5.14 3.76 -24.09
C LYS A 121 -3.97 2.78 -24.21
N ILE A 122 -3.14 2.67 -23.17
CA ILE A 122 -1.99 1.75 -23.13
C ILE A 122 -2.46 0.30 -23.28
N VAL A 123 -3.56 -0.07 -22.64
CA VAL A 123 -4.14 -1.42 -22.73
C VAL A 123 -4.56 -1.74 -24.16
N GLU A 124 -5.22 -0.82 -24.85
CA GLU A 124 -5.58 -1.01 -26.26
C GLU A 124 -4.34 -1.07 -27.17
N GLU A 125 -3.32 -0.25 -26.90
CA GLU A 125 -2.03 -0.31 -27.60
C GLU A 125 -1.32 -1.66 -27.37
N ILE A 126 -1.28 -2.17 -26.14
CA ILE A 126 -0.74 -3.51 -25.84
C ILE A 126 -1.52 -4.57 -26.61
N LYS A 127 -2.85 -4.47 -26.65
CA LYS A 127 -3.68 -5.43 -27.39
C LYS A 127 -3.39 -5.42 -28.89
N ASN A 128 -3.03 -4.27 -29.45
CA ASN A 128 -2.69 -4.13 -30.87
C ASN A 128 -1.25 -4.58 -31.17
N LEU A 129 -0.32 -4.33 -30.25
CA LEU A 129 1.11 -4.60 -30.44
C LEU A 129 1.53 -6.03 -30.11
N VAL A 130 0.80 -6.69 -29.20
CA VAL A 130 1.09 -8.03 -28.69
C VAL A 130 -0.02 -8.97 -29.15
N PRO A 131 0.29 -10.03 -29.91
CA PRO A 131 -0.69 -11.06 -30.27
C PRO A 131 -1.37 -11.65 -29.03
N LYS A 132 -2.60 -12.16 -29.18
CA LYS A 132 -3.39 -12.62 -28.03
C LYS A 132 -2.81 -13.88 -27.38
N GLU A 133 -2.19 -14.72 -28.20
CA GLU A 133 -1.57 -16.00 -27.86
C GLU A 133 -0.18 -15.80 -27.24
N GLU A 134 0.40 -14.60 -27.37
CA GLU A 134 1.72 -14.28 -26.86
C GLU A 134 1.68 -13.96 -25.37
N LYS A 135 2.74 -14.40 -24.68
CA LYS A 135 2.91 -14.13 -23.26
C LYS A 135 3.51 -12.76 -23.05
N ILE A 136 3.13 -12.13 -21.94
CA ILE A 136 3.77 -10.91 -21.47
C ILE A 136 4.47 -11.12 -20.13
N LEU A 137 5.52 -10.34 -19.88
CA LEU A 137 6.10 -10.13 -18.57
C LEU A 137 5.93 -8.66 -18.22
N THR A 138 5.46 -8.35 -17.01
CA THR A 138 5.37 -6.97 -16.54
C THR A 138 6.17 -6.81 -15.26
N GLU A 139 6.83 -5.68 -15.08
CA GLU A 139 7.40 -5.34 -13.79
C GLU A 139 6.32 -4.99 -12.75
N ASN A 140 6.64 -5.04 -11.44
CA ASN A 140 5.69 -4.91 -10.31
C ASN A 140 4.67 -3.78 -10.47
N GLN A 141 5.15 -2.57 -10.82
CA GLN A 141 4.30 -1.39 -10.96
C GLN A 141 3.33 -1.46 -12.16
N PHE A 142 3.52 -2.43 -13.06
CA PHE A 142 2.77 -2.63 -14.30
C PHE A 142 1.92 -3.91 -14.29
N VAL A 143 1.84 -4.61 -13.17
CA VAL A 143 1.08 -5.87 -13.01
C VAL A 143 -0.39 -5.74 -13.41
N ALA A 144 -0.99 -4.56 -13.26
CA ALA A 144 -2.37 -4.32 -13.69
C ALA A 144 -2.59 -4.64 -15.18
N PHE A 145 -1.57 -4.48 -16.03
CA PHE A 145 -1.69 -4.74 -17.46
C PHE A 145 -1.86 -6.21 -17.81
N TYR A 146 -1.45 -7.16 -16.96
CA TYR A 146 -1.81 -8.58 -17.14
C TYR A 146 -3.32 -8.76 -17.25
N PHE A 147 -4.04 -8.17 -16.30
CA PHE A 147 -5.48 -8.31 -16.17
C PHE A 147 -6.22 -7.49 -17.23
N LEU A 148 -5.73 -6.28 -17.51
CA LEU A 148 -6.43 -5.34 -18.38
C LEU A 148 -6.21 -5.63 -19.88
N SER A 149 -5.04 -6.13 -20.27
CA SER A 149 -4.72 -6.44 -21.68
C SER A 149 -5.27 -7.78 -22.15
N ASN A 150 -5.71 -8.65 -21.24
CA ASN A 150 -6.12 -10.02 -21.55
C ASN A 150 -5.03 -10.78 -22.34
N ARG A 151 -3.80 -10.73 -21.82
CA ARG A 151 -2.63 -11.47 -22.32
C ARG A 151 -2.19 -12.47 -21.27
N GLU A 152 -1.69 -13.62 -21.71
CA GLU A 152 -1.22 -14.62 -20.77
C GLU A 152 0.05 -14.14 -20.06
N PRO A 153 0.15 -14.31 -18.73
CA PRO A 153 1.39 -14.03 -18.04
C PRO A 153 2.46 -15.06 -18.40
N LEU A 154 3.73 -14.63 -18.39
CA LEU A 154 4.89 -15.51 -18.63
C LEU A 154 4.84 -16.78 -17.77
N THR A 155 4.46 -16.62 -16.50
CA THR A 155 4.33 -17.73 -15.55
C THR A 155 2.95 -17.74 -14.93
N LYS A 156 2.54 -18.89 -14.36
CA LYS A 156 1.28 -19.02 -13.61
C LYS A 156 1.22 -18.13 -12.37
N PHE A 157 2.36 -17.59 -11.93
CA PHE A 157 2.48 -16.72 -10.78
C PHE A 157 2.70 -15.28 -11.24
N LEU A 158 2.08 -14.32 -10.55
CA LEU A 158 2.47 -12.92 -10.67
C LEU A 158 3.90 -12.80 -10.20
N TYR A 159 4.80 -12.44 -11.12
CA TYR A 159 6.18 -12.21 -10.76
C TYR A 159 6.28 -10.83 -10.12
N LEU A 160 6.41 -10.81 -8.80
CA LEU A 160 6.68 -9.62 -8.02
C LEU A 160 8.17 -9.60 -7.66
N THR A 161 8.99 -8.92 -8.46
CA THR A 161 10.46 -8.82 -8.28
C THR A 161 10.87 -8.38 -6.89
N GLU A 162 10.08 -7.54 -6.21
CA GLU A 162 10.36 -7.00 -4.85
C GLU A 162 10.21 -8.06 -3.74
N ILE A 163 9.31 -9.03 -3.95
CA ILE A 163 9.00 -10.05 -2.93
C ILE A 163 9.76 -11.35 -3.23
N ASN A 164 10.07 -11.56 -4.51
CA ASN A 164 10.71 -12.77 -5.01
C ASN A 164 12.23 -12.63 -5.15
N GLU A 165 12.90 -11.72 -4.43
CA GLU A 165 14.37 -11.53 -4.45
C GLU A 165 15.20 -12.72 -3.94
N LYS A 166 14.58 -13.89 -3.71
CA LYS A 166 15.36 -15.11 -3.55
C LYS A 166 16.02 -15.44 -4.89
N GLU A 167 17.33 -15.66 -4.90
CA GLU A 167 18.10 -15.99 -6.11
C GLU A 167 17.41 -17.02 -7.01
N ASP A 168 16.72 -18.00 -6.43
CA ASP A 168 16.03 -19.06 -7.14
C ASP A 168 14.87 -18.55 -8.01
N ALA A 169 14.12 -17.55 -7.57
CA ALA A 169 12.99 -17.02 -8.32
C ALA A 169 13.46 -16.14 -9.49
N ILE A 170 14.52 -15.33 -9.29
CA ILE A 170 15.15 -14.56 -10.38
C ILE A 170 15.70 -15.52 -11.45
N LYS A 171 16.43 -16.57 -11.04
CA LYS A 171 16.96 -17.59 -11.96
C LYS A 171 15.82 -18.30 -12.72
N THR A 172 14.74 -18.64 -12.04
CA THR A 172 13.57 -19.30 -12.65
C THR A 172 12.89 -18.38 -13.68
N THR A 173 12.66 -17.12 -13.33
CA THR A 173 12.06 -16.14 -14.25
C THR A 173 12.95 -15.91 -15.46
N LYS A 174 14.27 -15.75 -15.27
CA LYS A 174 15.20 -15.62 -16.40
C LYS A 174 15.15 -16.83 -17.34
N LYS A 175 15.08 -18.05 -16.79
CA LYS A 175 14.88 -19.28 -17.59
C LYS A 175 13.58 -19.25 -18.40
N GLU A 176 12.47 -18.82 -17.78
CA GLU A 176 11.19 -18.70 -18.49
C GLU A 176 11.22 -17.60 -19.57
N ILE A 177 11.90 -16.46 -19.33
CA ILE A 177 12.10 -15.41 -20.33
C ILE A 177 12.86 -15.98 -21.54
N ILE A 178 13.99 -16.66 -21.29
CA ILE A 178 14.81 -17.28 -22.35
C ILE A 178 13.98 -18.27 -23.16
N LYS A 179 13.18 -19.10 -22.49
CA LYS A 179 12.40 -20.18 -23.10
C LYS A 179 11.22 -19.67 -23.93
N ASN A 180 10.43 -18.73 -23.40
CA ASN A 180 9.17 -18.31 -24.00
C ASN A 180 9.31 -17.02 -24.82
N LYS A 181 10.41 -16.27 -24.65
CA LYS A 181 10.66 -14.98 -25.32
C LYS A 181 9.43 -14.03 -25.30
N PRO A 182 8.84 -13.73 -24.12
CA PRO A 182 7.62 -12.93 -24.02
C PRO A 182 7.85 -11.47 -24.42
N TYR A 183 6.79 -10.72 -24.69
CA TYR A 183 6.86 -9.25 -24.67
C TYR A 183 7.04 -8.74 -23.24
N ILE A 184 7.83 -7.69 -23.05
CA ILE A 184 8.19 -7.22 -21.70
C ILE A 184 7.77 -5.78 -21.49
N LEU A 185 6.97 -5.53 -20.45
CA LEU A 185 6.54 -4.22 -19.99
C LEU A 185 7.43 -3.81 -18.81
N TRP A 186 8.30 -2.84 -19.02
CA TRP A 186 9.39 -2.49 -18.10
C TRP A 186 9.45 -0.98 -17.83
N PRO A 187 10.03 -0.52 -16.71
CA PRO A 187 10.20 0.90 -16.44
C PRO A 187 11.12 1.56 -17.47
N LEU A 188 10.74 2.77 -17.88
CA LEU A 188 11.56 3.64 -18.71
C LEU A 188 12.83 4.07 -17.99
N ASP A 189 12.73 4.37 -16.68
CA ASP A 189 13.87 4.69 -15.84
C ASP A 189 14.50 3.40 -15.28
N PRO A 190 15.74 3.06 -15.66
CA PRO A 190 16.35 1.82 -15.22
C PRO A 190 16.53 1.72 -13.70
N SER A 191 16.61 2.85 -12.99
CA SER A 191 16.78 2.88 -11.54
C SER A 191 15.58 2.26 -10.81
N GLN A 192 14.38 2.33 -11.41
CA GLN A 192 13.11 1.86 -10.84
C GLN A 192 12.88 0.36 -10.98
N ALA A 193 13.66 -0.34 -11.82
CA ALA A 193 13.56 -1.79 -11.92
C ALA A 193 14.12 -2.45 -10.66
N TYR A 194 13.34 -3.36 -10.05
CA TYR A 194 13.79 -4.08 -8.85
C TYR A 194 14.88 -5.09 -9.20
N SER A 195 14.68 -5.92 -10.24
CA SER A 195 15.67 -6.92 -10.65
C SER A 195 16.64 -6.36 -11.70
N LYS A 196 17.84 -5.98 -11.26
CA LYS A 196 18.92 -5.52 -12.16
C LYS A 196 19.40 -6.61 -13.11
N ASP A 197 19.47 -7.85 -12.65
CA ASP A 197 19.89 -8.99 -13.48
C ASP A 197 18.96 -9.26 -14.67
N ILE A 198 17.64 -9.19 -14.43
CA ILE A 198 16.64 -9.34 -15.50
C ILE A 198 16.71 -8.13 -16.43
N GLN A 199 16.84 -6.92 -15.90
CA GLN A 199 16.98 -5.70 -16.70
C GLN A 199 18.18 -5.76 -17.65
N THR A 200 19.36 -6.14 -17.16
CA THR A 200 20.56 -6.30 -18.00
C THR A 200 20.29 -7.28 -19.13
N TYR A 201 19.69 -8.44 -18.82
CA TYR A 201 19.32 -9.43 -19.84
C TYR A 201 18.33 -8.88 -20.88
N ILE A 202 17.32 -8.11 -20.44
CA ILE A 202 16.36 -7.45 -21.35
C ILE A 202 17.11 -6.52 -22.30
N PHE A 203 17.98 -5.64 -21.80
CA PHE A 203 18.69 -4.66 -22.63
C PHE A 203 19.62 -5.33 -23.65
N GLU A 204 20.21 -6.46 -23.30
CA GLU A 204 21.07 -7.24 -24.20
C GLU A 204 20.28 -7.99 -25.29
N ASN A 205 19.11 -8.55 -24.96
CA ASN A 205 18.42 -9.54 -25.81
C ASN A 205 17.11 -9.05 -26.43
N TYR A 206 16.62 -7.89 -26.00
CA TYR A 206 15.36 -7.30 -26.47
C TYR A 206 15.59 -5.94 -27.11
N ARG A 207 14.66 -5.53 -27.97
CA ARG A 207 14.61 -4.18 -28.53
C ARG A 207 13.36 -3.45 -28.08
N VAL A 208 13.44 -2.14 -28.07
CA VAL A 208 12.30 -1.28 -27.74
C VAL A 208 11.28 -1.34 -28.88
N LYS A 209 10.05 -1.77 -28.57
CA LYS A 209 8.91 -1.73 -29.49
C LYS A 209 8.13 -0.42 -29.39
N LYS A 210 7.88 0.04 -28.15
CA LYS A 210 7.11 1.26 -27.89
C LYS A 210 7.49 1.90 -26.56
N ILE A 211 7.48 3.22 -26.49
CA ILE A 211 7.71 4.01 -25.28
C ILE A 211 6.45 4.81 -24.95
N PHE A 212 6.05 4.80 -23.68
CA PHE A 212 5.00 5.62 -23.09
C PHE A 212 5.62 6.56 -22.06
N PHE A 213 6.07 7.73 -22.50
CA PHE A 213 6.80 8.70 -21.66
C PHE A 213 5.98 9.16 -20.45
N GLU A 214 4.70 9.47 -20.64
CA GLU A 214 3.80 9.95 -19.58
C GLU A 214 3.61 8.92 -18.45
N ASN A 215 3.79 7.63 -18.76
CA ASN A 215 3.56 6.53 -17.83
C ASN A 215 4.85 5.84 -17.40
N HIS A 216 6.02 6.38 -17.81
CA HIS A 216 7.34 5.81 -17.54
C HIS A 216 7.43 4.30 -17.89
N LEU A 217 6.77 3.89 -18.97
CA LEU A 217 6.65 2.50 -19.41
C LEU A 217 7.30 2.30 -20.79
N VAL A 218 7.99 1.18 -20.96
CA VAL A 218 8.54 0.73 -22.23
C VAL A 218 8.08 -0.69 -22.50
N ILE A 219 7.65 -0.95 -23.73
CA ILE A 219 7.38 -2.30 -24.24
C ILE A 219 8.59 -2.74 -25.04
N TYR A 220 9.14 -3.89 -24.65
CA TYR A 220 10.22 -4.58 -25.31
C TYR A 220 9.70 -5.81 -26.06
N GLU A 221 10.33 -6.12 -27.19
CA GLU A 221 10.10 -7.36 -27.93
C GLU A 221 11.43 -8.09 -28.19
N PRO A 222 11.41 -9.44 -28.31
CA PRO A 222 12.62 -10.22 -28.56
C PRO A 222 13.30 -9.80 -29.87
N LYS A 223 14.64 -9.70 -29.88
CA LYS A 223 15.38 -9.37 -31.11
C LYS A 223 15.23 -10.42 -32.22
N ASP A 224 14.98 -11.68 -31.85
CA ASP A 224 14.93 -12.82 -32.78
C ASP A 224 13.59 -12.97 -33.52
N ASN A 225 12.57 -12.15 -33.21
CA ASN A 225 11.22 -12.23 -33.83
C ASN A 225 11.12 -11.41 -35.13
N LEU A 226 12.22 -11.31 -35.89
CA LEU A 226 12.30 -10.65 -37.19
C LEU A 226 12.46 -11.72 -38.27
N ASP A 227 11.35 -12.28 -38.71
CA ASP A 227 11.24 -12.82 -40.07
C ASP A 227 10.99 -11.67 -41.04
#